data_AF-S6VHT0-F1
#
_entry.id   AF-S6VHT0-F1
#
_cell.length_a   1.000
_cell.length_b   1.000
_cell.length_c   1.000
_cell.angle_alpha   90.00
_cell.angle_beta   90.00
_cell.angle_gamma   90.00
#
_symmetry.space_group_name_H-M   'P 1'
#
loop_
_entity.id
_entity.type
_entity.pdbx_description
1 polymer ?
#
loop_
_entity_poly.entity_id
_entity_poly.type
_entity_poly.pdbx_seq_one_letter_code
_entity_poly.pdbx_strand_id
1 'polypeptide(L)' 'MAVIIQVRPGKALPPAAQLDASPLCVALAWLLQRAPNILLIPGTSSVAHLRENLAASELIIAAEHLAELESVV' A
#
# COMPACT_ATOMS: atom_id res chain seq x y z
N MET A 1 -18.66 -4.89 9.15
CA MET A 1 -18.72 -3.50 8.63
C MET A 1 -17.43 -3.24 7.87
N ALA A 2 -17.51 -2.87 6.59
CA ALA A 2 -16.32 -2.56 5.78
C ALA A 2 -15.90 -1.11 5.98
N VAL A 3 -14.58 -0.85 6.01
CA VAL A 3 -14.00 0.49 6.02
C VAL A 3 -13.47 0.79 4.62
N ILE A 4 -14.01 1.83 4.00
CA ILE A 4 -13.64 2.24 2.63
C ILE A 4 -12.63 3.38 2.73
N ILE A 5 -11.48 3.23 2.05
CA ILE A 5 -10.41 4.24 2.08
C ILE A 5 -10.13 4.73 0.66
N GLN A 6 -10.24 6.04 0.46
CA GLN A 6 -9.79 6.73 -0.75
C GLN A 6 -8.29 7.01 -0.62
N VAL A 7 -7.48 6.48 -1.53
CA VAL A 7 -6.02 6.66 -1.51
C VAL A 7 -5.62 7.63 -2.61
N ARG A 8 -4.81 8.64 -2.26
CA ARG A 8 -4.18 9.58 -3.20
C ARG A 8 -2.66 9.42 -3.16
N PRO A 9 -1.95 9.77 -4.23
CA PRO A 9 -0.49 9.78 -4.24
C PRO A 9 0.07 10.68 -3.12
N GLY A 10 1.08 10.20 -2.41
CA GLY A 10 1.69 10.86 -1.25
C GLY A 10 3.21 10.75 -1.23
N LYS A 11 3.82 11.01 -0.07
CA LYS A 11 5.28 10.89 0.14
C LYS A 11 5.75 9.44 0.01
N ALA A 12 7.02 9.28 -0.35
CA ALA A 12 7.67 7.96 -0.39
C ALA A 12 7.75 7.33 1.01
N LEU A 13 7.59 6.00 1.08
CA LEU A 13 7.68 5.21 2.32
C LEU A 13 9.05 4.51 2.43
N PRO A 14 9.64 4.39 3.63
CA PRO A 14 11.01 3.89 3.82
C PRO A 14 11.29 2.48 3.27
N PRO A 15 10.44 1.44 3.50
CA PRO A 15 10.77 0.09 3.04
C PRO A 15 10.54 -0.13 1.54
N ALA A 16 10.09 0.87 0.78
CA ALA A 16 9.87 0.74 -0.67
C ALA A 16 11.12 0.27 -1.42
N ALA A 17 12.30 0.77 -1.05
CA ALA A 17 13.56 0.35 -1.65
C ALA A 17 13.98 -1.08 -1.28
N GLN A 18 13.61 -1.54 -0.08
CA GLN A 18 13.96 -2.88 0.42
C GLN A 18 13.02 -3.94 -0.16
N LEU A 19 11.77 -3.57 -0.45
CA LEU A 19 10.73 -4.45 -0.99
C LEU A 19 10.70 -4.49 -2.53
N ASP A 20 11.63 -3.79 -3.21
CA ASP A 20 11.67 -3.62 -4.67
C ASP A 20 10.28 -3.26 -5.27
N ALA A 21 9.57 -2.40 -4.56
CA ALA A 21 8.18 -2.03 -4.86
C ALA A 21 8.03 -0.51 -4.90
N SER A 22 7.09 -0.04 -5.72
CA SER A 22 6.81 1.40 -5.75
C SER A 22 6.24 1.87 -4.40
N PRO A 23 6.48 3.13 -3.99
CA PRO A 23 5.93 3.64 -2.74
C PRO A 23 4.40 3.55 -2.65
N LEU A 24 3.71 3.71 -3.78
CA LEU A 24 2.26 3.54 -3.86
C LEU A 24 1.87 2.08 -3.60
N CYS A 25 2.58 1.13 -4.20
CA CYS A 25 2.35 -0.30 -3.97
C CYS A 25 2.51 -0.66 -2.49
N VAL A 26 3.58 -0.21 -1.84
CA VAL A 26 3.82 -0.43 -0.41
C VAL A 26 2.73 0.21 0.45
N ALA A 27 2.30 1.43 0.14
CA ALA A 27 1.25 2.11 0.90
C ALA A 27 -0.09 1.34 0.85
N LEU A 28 -0.48 0.88 -0.35
CA LEU A 28 -1.71 0.12 -0.55
C LEU A 28 -1.63 -1.26 0.13
N ALA A 29 -0.52 -1.97 -0.02
CA ALA A 29 -0.30 -3.27 0.62
C ALA A 29 -0.32 -3.18 2.15
N TRP A 30 0.26 -2.13 2.71
CA TRP A 30 0.22 -1.84 4.15
C TRP A 30 -1.22 -1.61 4.63
N LEU A 31 -1.98 -0.76 3.94
CA LEU A 31 -3.38 -0.50 4.31
C LEU A 31 -4.25 -1.77 4.24
N LEU A 32 -4.05 -2.64 3.24
CA LEU A 32 -4.76 -3.92 3.12
C LEU A 32 -4.44 -4.89 4.27
N GLN A 33 -3.22 -4.84 4.80
CA GLN A 33 -2.77 -5.73 5.90
C GLN A 33 -3.16 -5.22 7.30
N ARG A 34 -3.60 -3.95 7.44
CA ARG A 34 -4.00 -3.38 8.74
C ARG A 34 -5.25 -4.02 9.34
N ALA A 35 -6.21 -4.42 8.51
CA ALA A 35 -7.42 -5.10 8.98
C ALA A 35 -8.13 -5.85 7.82
N PRO A 36 -8.76 -7.01 8.09
CA PRO A 36 -9.40 -7.83 7.06
C PRO A 36 -10.65 -7.20 6.43
N ASN A 37 -11.15 -6.09 6.98
CA ASN A 37 -12.36 -5.41 6.54
C ASN A 37 -12.08 -4.06 5.84
N ILE A 38 -10.86 -3.82 5.41
CA ILE A 38 -10.48 -2.63 4.62
C ILE A 38 -10.69 -2.91 3.13
N LEU A 39 -11.41 -2.02 2.45
CA LEU A 39 -11.54 -1.99 1.00
C LEU A 39 -10.94 -0.70 0.45
N LEU A 40 -9.88 -0.82 -0.33
CA LEU A 40 -9.24 0.32 -0.99
C LEU A 40 -9.92 0.64 -2.32
N ILE A 41 -10.08 1.92 -2.61
CA ILE A 41 -10.56 2.40 -3.92
C ILE A 41 -9.54 3.41 -4.46
N PRO A 42 -8.34 2.94 -4.87
CA PRO A 42 -7.32 3.82 -5.41
C PRO A 42 -7.71 4.26 -6.83
N GLY A 43 -7.82 5.57 -7.04
CA GLY A 43 -8.09 6.15 -8.35
C GLY A 43 -6.82 6.33 -9.17
N THR A 44 -6.87 6.06 -10.47
CA THR A 44 -5.79 6.40 -11.41
C THR A 44 -6.31 6.54 -12.84
N SER A 45 -5.71 7.45 -13.61
CA SER A 45 -5.91 7.57 -15.07
C SER A 45 -4.77 6.92 -15.88
N SER A 46 -3.75 6.37 -15.22
CA SER A 46 -2.59 5.72 -15.84
C SER A 46 -2.67 4.21 -15.71
N VAL A 47 -2.45 3.51 -16.83
CA VAL A 47 -2.35 2.04 -16.86
C VAL A 47 -1.16 1.54 -16.03
N ALA A 48 -0.06 2.28 -15.97
CA ALA A 48 1.10 1.90 -15.15
C ALA A 48 0.73 1.85 -13.66
N HIS A 49 0.11 2.93 -13.15
CA HIS A 49 -0.39 2.96 -11.77
C HIS A 49 -1.50 1.94 -11.52
N LEU A 50 -2.33 1.63 -12.52
CA LEU A 50 -3.32 0.56 -12.38
C LEU A 50 -2.63 -0.79 -12.11
N ARG A 51 -1.52 -1.09 -12.81
CA ARG A 51 -0.74 -2.30 -12.57
C ARG A 51 -0.13 -2.31 -11.17
N GLU A 52 0.39 -1.18 -10.70
CA GLU A 52 0.90 -1.05 -9.33
C GLU A 52 -0.20 -1.27 -8.28
N ASN A 53 -1.39 -0.70 -8.49
CA ASN A 53 -2.53 -0.87 -7.58
C ASN A 53 -2.94 -2.35 -7.46
N LEU A 54 -2.88 -3.11 -8.56
CA LEU A 54 -3.19 -4.53 -8.56
C LEU A 54 -2.08 -5.34 -7.85
N ALA A 55 -0.82 -5.06 -8.16
CA ALA A 55 0.34 -5.72 -7.54
C ALA A 55 0.37 -5.56 -6.01
N ALA A 56 -0.12 -4.42 -5.49
CA ALA A 56 -0.20 -4.17 -4.06
C ALA A 56 -1.05 -5.19 -3.29
N SER A 57 -2.04 -5.81 -3.93
CA SER A 57 -2.88 -6.85 -3.30
C SER A 57 -2.15 -8.18 -3.11
N GLU A 58 -1.05 -8.39 -3.83
CA GLU A 58 -0.22 -9.60 -3.78
C GLU A 58 1.04 -9.41 -2.92
N LEU A 59 1.37 -8.16 -2.57
CA LEU A 59 2.55 -7.82 -1.77
C LEU A 59 2.30 -8.10 -0.28
N ILE A 60 2.91 -9.15 0.23
CA ILE A 60 2.95 -9.45 1.67
C ILE A 60 4.13 -8.71 2.29
N ILE A 61 3.86 -7.87 3.29
CA ILE A 61 4.89 -7.10 3.98
C ILE A 61 5.24 -7.84 5.26
N ALA A 62 6.49 -8.24 5.41
CA ALA A 62 6.96 -8.91 6.63
C ALA A 62 6.77 -8.01 7.87
N ALA A 63 6.59 -8.65 9.04
CA ALA A 63 6.29 -7.94 10.29
C ALA A 63 7.35 -6.88 10.66
N GLU A 64 8.62 -7.12 10.33
CA GLU A 64 9.71 -6.14 10.53
C GLU A 64 9.48 -4.83 9.75
N HIS A 65 9.11 -4.92 8.48
CA HIS A 65 8.85 -3.78 7.62
C HIS A 65 7.52 -3.10 7.96
N LEU A 66 6.51 -3.87 8.42
CA LEU A 66 5.27 -3.29 8.95
C LEU A 66 5.56 -2.43 10.19
N ALA A 67 6.40 -2.90 11.11
CA ALA A 67 6.77 -2.14 12.30
C ALA A 67 7.53 -0.85 11.94
N GLU A 68 8.40 -0.91 10.93
CA GLU A 68 9.07 0.28 10.41
C GLU A 68 8.06 1.30 9.84
N LEU A 69 7.07 0.84 9.07
CA LEU A 69 6.02 1.71 8.52
C LEU A 69 5.18 2.38 9.62
N GLU A 70 4.79 1.65 10.66
CA GLU A 70 4.03 2.22 11.78
C GLU A 70 4.83 3.26 12.58
N SER A 71 6.17 3.26 12.50
CA SER A 71 7.01 4.24 13.20
C SER A 71 7.06 5.62 12.52
N VAL A 72 6.61 5.73 11.27
CA VAL A 72 6.72 6.95 10.44
C VAL A 72 5.37 7.55 10.02
N VAL A 73 4.25 6.88 10.35
CA VAL A 73 2.87 7.30 10.00
C VAL A 73 2.12 7.84 11.22
#